data_AF-A0A662Z6F3-F1
#
_entry.id   AF-A0A662Z6F3-F1
#
_cell.length_a   1.000
_cell.length_b   1.000
_cell.length_c   1.000
_cell.angle_alpha   90.00
_cell.angle_beta   90.00
_cell.angle_gamma   90.00
#
_symmetry.space_group_name_H-M   'P 1'
#
loop_
_entity.id
_entity.type
_entity.pdbx_description
1 polymer ?
#
loop_
_entity_poly.entity_id
_entity_poly.type
_entity_poly.pdbx_seq_one_letter_code
_entity_poly.pdbx_strand_id
1 'polypeptide(L)'
;MNFFKKLGISDETLKSLDDLGFNQPTPIQESSIPIALERRDILGQAQTGTGKTGAFGIPIVENTQKGKGSQVLILTPTRELAVQVSEQLRAFSKYKRLMVSLVFGGVSIERQIKELKRKPEIIVGTPGRVIDHIKRRTFRLDDIRTLVLDEADEMMNMGFIDDVKFIMSNMPNEERHTLLFSATMPRAIQELVQRFMKDPEIVKTKNDIENTPQIDEFYTIVKELEKLDVFTNFLDIHQPQLAIVFGRTKRRVDELTSALIAKGYRAEGLHGDITQSKRLEVLKKFRNTALDILVATDVAARGLDISGVSHVYNFDIPQDAESYTHRIGRTGRAGKSGIALTFVNPVEMDYLRMIETEKNKTISALRPPLDNEVQKAKEKEIETNIAQWILENDSKRSDQMAAKLLENYEQNALVSALLNQIMFSKEDDNIQLSFEKPLVKKSNFKSKGGNRRGNPRKPHGKNNKRSFSHNSKKTGSNSGRPDRNNKRDRRSKEGRTFKDMLK
;
A
#
# COMPACT_ATOMS: atom_id res chain seq x y z
N MET A 1 -30.65 15.16 14.15
CA MET A 1 -30.23 16.19 13.18
C MET A 1 -29.07 15.60 12.40
N ASN A 2 -29.19 15.40 11.09
CA ASN A 2 -28.14 14.77 10.28
C ASN A 2 -27.00 15.79 10.04
N PHE A 3 -25.78 15.49 10.52
CA PHE A 3 -24.64 16.42 10.47
C PHE A 3 -24.24 16.76 9.03
N PHE A 4 -24.36 15.81 8.11
CA PHE A 4 -24.12 16.05 6.68
C PHE A 4 -25.12 17.02 6.05
N LYS A 5 -26.35 17.12 6.57
CA LYS A 5 -27.34 18.08 6.07
C LYS A 5 -26.89 19.53 6.31
N LYS A 6 -26.16 19.78 7.40
CA LYS A 6 -25.57 21.10 7.69
C LYS A 6 -24.44 21.47 6.73
N LEU A 7 -23.83 20.48 6.08
CA LEU A 7 -22.79 20.68 5.06
C LEU A 7 -23.36 20.95 3.66
N GLY A 8 -24.69 21.07 3.50
CA GLY A 8 -25.33 21.37 2.23
C GLY A 8 -25.60 20.15 1.33
N ILE A 9 -25.59 18.94 1.90
CA ILE A 9 -25.85 17.70 1.17
C ILE A 9 -27.35 17.49 0.92
N SER A 10 -27.71 17.07 -0.31
CA SER A 10 -29.10 16.84 -0.71
C SER A 10 -29.73 15.64 0.01
N ASP A 11 -31.06 15.63 0.13
CA ASP A 11 -31.79 14.55 0.80
C ASP A 11 -31.58 13.17 0.13
N GLU A 12 -31.32 13.15 -1.19
CA GLU A 12 -31.03 11.92 -1.94
C GLU A 12 -29.67 11.32 -1.53
N THR A 13 -28.64 12.16 -1.46
CA THR A 13 -27.30 11.75 -1.01
C THR A 13 -27.32 11.39 0.48
N LEU A 14 -28.02 12.17 1.32
CA LEU A 14 -28.19 11.87 2.75
C LEU A 14 -28.80 10.50 2.99
N LYS A 15 -29.81 10.13 2.21
CA LYS A 15 -30.41 8.80 2.30
C LYS A 15 -29.42 7.68 1.98
N SER A 16 -28.52 7.89 1.01
CA SER A 16 -27.43 6.93 0.74
C SER A 16 -26.46 6.83 1.91
N LEU A 17 -26.15 7.96 2.56
CA LEU A 17 -25.24 8.01 3.71
C LEU A 17 -25.85 7.31 4.92
N ASP A 18 -27.14 7.52 5.19
CA ASP A 18 -27.87 6.88 6.28
C ASP A 18 -27.92 5.34 6.09
N ASP A 19 -28.16 4.87 4.86
CA ASP A 19 -28.11 3.43 4.52
C ASP A 19 -26.72 2.80 4.80
N LEU A 20 -25.65 3.61 4.76
CA LEU A 20 -24.27 3.20 5.03
C LEU A 20 -23.86 3.41 6.49
N GLY A 21 -24.73 3.96 7.34
CA GLY A 21 -24.43 4.28 8.74
C GLY A 21 -23.53 5.50 8.93
N PHE A 22 -23.44 6.39 7.95
CA PHE A 22 -22.66 7.64 8.05
C PHE A 22 -23.43 8.68 8.88
N ASN A 23 -23.23 8.63 10.20
CA ASN A 23 -23.93 9.53 11.13
C ASN A 23 -23.23 10.88 11.32
N GLN A 24 -21.89 10.87 11.39
CA GLN A 24 -21.06 12.05 11.63
C GLN A 24 -19.92 12.11 10.61
N PRO A 25 -19.65 13.29 10.02
CA PRO A 25 -18.50 13.50 9.16
C PRO A 25 -17.20 13.44 9.96
N THR A 26 -16.14 12.87 9.37
CA THR A 26 -14.79 12.93 9.95
C THR A 26 -14.19 14.34 9.82
N PRO A 27 -13.14 14.71 10.57
CA PRO A 27 -12.57 16.06 10.50
C PRO A 27 -12.12 16.48 9.08
N ILE A 28 -11.60 15.52 8.29
CA ILE A 28 -11.25 15.76 6.89
C ILE A 28 -12.49 15.99 6.04
N GLN A 29 -13.60 15.29 6.29
CA GLN A 29 -14.88 15.46 5.60
C GLN A 29 -15.52 16.80 5.94
N GLU A 30 -15.60 17.17 7.22
CA GLU A 30 -16.14 18.47 7.65
C GLU A 30 -15.40 19.65 7.00
N SER A 31 -14.07 19.54 6.90
CA SER A 31 -13.23 20.62 6.37
C SER A 31 -13.25 20.69 4.84
N SER A 32 -13.34 19.56 4.15
CA SER A 32 -13.21 19.52 2.68
C SER A 32 -14.53 19.53 1.92
N ILE A 33 -15.61 18.97 2.47
CA ILE A 33 -16.89 18.86 1.76
C ILE A 33 -17.43 20.24 1.35
N PRO A 34 -17.52 21.26 2.23
CA PRO A 34 -18.04 22.57 1.83
C PRO A 34 -17.21 23.21 0.71
N ILE A 35 -15.89 23.13 0.80
CA ILE A 35 -14.95 23.68 -0.20
C ILE A 35 -15.12 22.97 -1.56
N ALA A 36 -15.28 21.65 -1.53
CA ALA A 36 -15.47 20.85 -2.74
C ALA A 36 -16.83 21.09 -3.40
N LEU A 37 -17.88 21.37 -2.61
CA LEU A 37 -19.20 21.76 -3.13
C LEU A 37 -19.13 23.10 -3.88
N GLU A 38 -18.33 24.05 -3.40
CA GLU A 38 -18.04 25.33 -4.06
C GLU A 38 -17.16 25.20 -5.32
N ARG A 39 -16.70 23.98 -5.65
CA ARG A 39 -15.82 23.67 -6.79
C ARG A 39 -14.45 24.37 -6.73
N ARG A 40 -13.94 24.64 -5.53
CA ARG A 40 -12.57 25.12 -5.31
C ARG A 40 -11.59 23.96 -5.25
N ASP A 41 -10.41 24.13 -5.83
CA ASP A 41 -9.38 23.09 -5.80
C ASP A 41 -8.96 22.77 -4.36
N ILE A 42 -8.70 21.49 -4.08
CA ILE A 42 -8.34 21.03 -2.73
C ILE A 42 -7.04 20.25 -2.77
N LEU A 43 -6.13 20.60 -1.86
CA LEU A 43 -5.00 19.77 -1.47
C LEU A 43 -5.29 19.17 -0.09
N GLY A 44 -5.79 17.94 -0.06
CA GLY A 44 -6.08 17.19 1.15
C GLY A 44 -4.87 16.40 1.64
N GLN A 45 -4.26 16.84 2.75
CA GLN A 45 -3.17 16.09 3.38
C GLN A 45 -3.72 15.25 4.54
N ALA A 46 -3.91 13.95 4.29
CA ALA A 46 -4.46 13.02 5.28
C ALA A 46 -4.01 11.57 5.04
N GLN A 47 -3.82 10.83 6.13
CA GLN A 47 -3.46 9.41 6.09
C GLN A 47 -4.63 8.53 5.60
N THR A 48 -4.33 7.28 5.24
CA THR A 48 -5.37 6.29 4.89
C THR A 48 -6.29 6.01 6.09
N GLY A 49 -7.55 5.65 5.84
CA GLY A 49 -8.52 5.36 6.90
C GLY A 49 -9.15 6.58 7.60
N THR A 50 -8.79 7.81 7.23
CA THR A 50 -9.38 9.06 7.79
C THR A 50 -10.73 9.47 7.18
N GLY A 51 -11.24 8.69 6.21
CA GLY A 51 -12.48 9.00 5.50
C GLY A 51 -12.31 9.86 4.23
N LYS A 52 -11.10 9.92 3.66
CA LYS A 52 -10.78 10.67 2.42
C LYS A 52 -11.72 10.39 1.25
N THR A 53 -12.10 9.13 1.05
CA THR A 53 -13.02 8.77 -0.04
C THR A 53 -14.41 9.38 0.13
N GLY A 54 -14.89 9.54 1.36
CA GLY A 54 -16.10 10.31 1.64
C GLY A 54 -15.90 11.81 1.41
N ALA A 55 -14.74 12.34 1.78
CA ALA A 55 -14.38 13.76 1.65
C ALA A 55 -14.43 14.26 0.19
N PHE A 56 -13.97 13.47 -0.79
CA PHE A 56 -14.14 13.82 -2.21
C PHE A 56 -15.39 13.20 -2.85
N GLY A 57 -15.79 12.00 -2.42
CA GLY A 57 -16.81 11.23 -3.11
C GLY A 57 -18.21 11.80 -2.92
N ILE A 58 -18.54 12.28 -1.71
CA ILE A 58 -19.82 12.91 -1.40
C ILE A 58 -20.04 14.18 -2.26
N PRO A 59 -19.13 15.18 -2.27
CA PRO A 59 -19.33 16.38 -3.07
C PRO A 59 -19.31 16.09 -4.58
N ILE A 60 -18.57 15.07 -5.03
CA ILE A 60 -18.61 14.60 -6.41
C ILE A 60 -20.00 14.09 -6.79
N VAL A 61 -20.59 13.21 -5.98
CA VAL A 61 -21.95 12.70 -6.21
C VAL A 61 -22.95 13.84 -6.16
N GLU A 62 -22.76 14.81 -5.27
CA GLU A 62 -23.64 15.97 -5.15
C GLU A 62 -23.63 16.83 -6.42
N ASN A 63 -22.45 17.16 -6.94
CA ASN A 63 -22.27 18.06 -8.09
C ASN A 63 -22.41 17.40 -9.47
N THR A 64 -22.42 16.06 -9.55
CA THR A 64 -22.50 15.34 -10.82
C THR A 64 -23.94 15.25 -11.33
N GLN A 65 -24.17 15.64 -12.58
CA GLN A 65 -25.48 15.60 -13.20
C GLN A 65 -25.70 14.29 -13.97
N LYS A 66 -26.80 13.59 -13.68
CA LYS A 66 -27.16 12.37 -14.40
C LYS A 66 -27.46 12.66 -15.88
N GLY A 67 -27.01 11.78 -16.78
CA GLY A 67 -27.34 11.82 -18.20
C GLY A 67 -26.54 12.83 -19.03
N LYS A 68 -25.59 13.54 -18.42
CA LYS A 68 -24.69 14.48 -19.11
C LYS A 68 -23.40 13.83 -19.64
N GLY A 69 -23.29 12.51 -19.51
CA GLY A 69 -22.08 11.77 -19.86
C GLY A 69 -20.96 11.96 -18.85
N SER A 70 -19.75 11.57 -19.23
CA SER A 70 -18.58 11.52 -18.35
C SER A 70 -18.13 12.92 -17.93
N GLN A 71 -18.24 13.20 -16.63
CA GLN A 71 -17.94 14.51 -16.03
C GLN A 71 -16.76 14.44 -15.05
N VAL A 72 -16.51 13.26 -14.47
CA VAL A 72 -15.56 13.08 -13.38
C VAL A 72 -14.59 11.96 -13.69
N LEU A 73 -13.31 12.23 -13.50
CA LEU A 73 -12.24 11.24 -13.55
C LEU A 73 -11.54 11.18 -12.19
N ILE A 74 -11.44 9.98 -11.64
CA ILE A 74 -10.73 9.70 -10.39
C ILE A 74 -9.58 8.76 -10.71
N LEU A 75 -8.36 9.20 -10.46
CA LEU A 75 -7.15 8.41 -10.63
C LEU A 75 -6.69 7.83 -9.30
N THR A 76 -6.43 6.53 -9.28
CA THR A 76 -5.92 5.79 -8.13
C THR A 76 -4.64 5.03 -8.52
N PRO A 77 -3.68 4.82 -7.60
CA PRO A 77 -2.44 4.10 -7.88
C PRO A 77 -2.65 2.62 -8.22
N THR A 78 -3.64 1.99 -7.58
CA THR A 78 -3.85 0.55 -7.67
C THR A 78 -5.24 0.22 -8.20
N ARG A 79 -5.37 -1.00 -8.70
CA ARG A 79 -6.64 -1.55 -9.20
C ARG A 79 -7.60 -1.79 -8.03
N GLU A 80 -7.05 -2.17 -6.89
CA GLU A 80 -7.79 -2.45 -5.66
C GLU A 80 -8.43 -1.18 -5.12
N LEU A 81 -7.66 -0.09 -5.04
CA LEU A 81 -8.20 1.19 -4.63
C LEU A 81 -9.25 1.70 -5.63
N ALA A 82 -9.04 1.50 -6.94
CA ALA A 82 -10.03 1.86 -7.95
C ALA A 82 -11.37 1.17 -7.69
N VAL A 83 -11.34 -0.15 -7.43
CA VAL A 83 -12.54 -0.95 -7.09
C VAL A 83 -13.20 -0.39 -5.83
N GLN A 84 -12.44 -0.19 -4.75
CA GLN A 84 -12.95 0.31 -3.47
C GLN A 84 -13.61 1.68 -3.61
N VAL A 85 -12.93 2.63 -4.25
CA VAL A 85 -13.46 3.97 -4.51
C VAL A 85 -14.73 3.88 -5.36
N SER A 86 -14.77 3.02 -6.38
CA SER A 86 -15.97 2.86 -7.20
C SER A 86 -17.16 2.25 -6.45
N GLU A 87 -16.92 1.29 -5.55
CA GLU A 87 -17.96 0.67 -4.71
C GLU A 87 -18.56 1.73 -3.77
N GLN A 88 -17.71 2.54 -3.13
CA GLN A 88 -18.17 3.63 -2.27
C GLN A 88 -18.95 4.69 -3.05
N LEU A 89 -18.47 5.11 -4.24
CA LEU A 89 -19.19 6.08 -5.07
C LEU A 89 -20.53 5.54 -5.56
N ARG A 90 -20.63 4.26 -5.91
CA ARG A 90 -21.91 3.61 -6.25
C ARG A 90 -22.87 3.62 -5.06
N ALA A 91 -22.34 3.39 -3.86
CA ALA A 91 -23.14 3.43 -2.64
C ALA A 91 -23.63 4.85 -2.33
N PHE A 92 -22.74 5.86 -2.36
CA PHE A 92 -23.10 7.27 -2.19
C PHE A 92 -24.12 7.75 -3.24
N SER A 93 -24.00 7.28 -4.48
CA SER A 93 -24.89 7.66 -5.58
C SER A 93 -26.12 6.77 -5.76
N LYS A 94 -26.43 5.85 -4.82
CA LYS A 94 -27.56 4.89 -4.92
C LYS A 94 -28.88 5.57 -5.29
N TYR A 95 -29.23 6.67 -4.63
CA TYR A 95 -30.49 7.38 -4.88
C TYR A 95 -30.41 8.40 -6.03
N LYS A 96 -29.23 8.99 -6.32
CA LYS A 96 -29.01 9.81 -7.53
C LYS A 96 -28.90 8.98 -8.82
N ARG A 97 -28.67 7.66 -8.70
CA ARG A 97 -28.59 6.69 -9.80
C ARG A 97 -27.54 7.09 -10.85
N LEU A 98 -26.38 7.55 -10.40
CA LEU A 98 -25.23 7.85 -11.28
C LEU A 98 -24.57 6.55 -11.72
N MET A 99 -24.02 6.54 -12.94
CA MET A 99 -23.22 5.43 -13.44
C MET A 99 -21.75 5.66 -13.14
N VAL A 100 -21.16 4.72 -12.40
CA VAL A 100 -19.73 4.70 -12.09
C VAL A 100 -19.07 3.56 -12.86
N SER A 101 -18.03 3.86 -13.65
CA SER A 101 -17.28 2.86 -14.42
C SER A 101 -15.86 2.69 -13.90
N LEU A 102 -15.36 1.46 -14.00
CA LEU A 102 -14.01 1.07 -13.57
C LEU A 102 -13.09 0.90 -14.78
N VAL A 103 -11.90 1.49 -14.73
CA VAL A 103 -10.93 1.48 -15.83
C VAL A 103 -9.52 1.16 -15.30
N PHE A 104 -9.12 -0.11 -15.38
CA PHE A 104 -7.79 -0.52 -14.91
C PHE A 104 -7.19 -1.71 -15.70
N GLY A 105 -5.88 -1.96 -15.52
CA GLY A 105 -5.15 -3.03 -16.23
C GLY A 105 -5.49 -4.46 -15.80
N GLY A 106 -5.05 -5.48 -16.55
CA GLY A 106 -5.21 -6.88 -16.14
C GLY A 106 -6.60 -7.50 -16.31
N VAL A 107 -7.53 -6.76 -16.91
CA VAL A 107 -8.83 -7.24 -17.39
C VAL A 107 -9.03 -6.83 -18.86
N SER A 108 -9.97 -7.48 -19.56
CA SER A 108 -10.27 -7.21 -20.98
C SER A 108 -10.65 -5.74 -21.21
N ILE A 109 -9.96 -5.11 -22.16
CA ILE A 109 -10.24 -3.73 -22.55
C ILE A 109 -11.56 -3.64 -23.33
N GLU A 110 -11.94 -4.68 -24.08
CA GLU A 110 -13.20 -4.73 -24.84
C GLU A 110 -14.41 -4.60 -23.92
N ARG A 111 -14.35 -5.21 -22.73
CA ARG A 111 -15.38 -5.03 -21.70
C ARG A 111 -15.44 -3.59 -21.22
N GLN A 112 -14.29 -2.97 -20.92
CA GLN A 112 -14.23 -1.56 -20.50
C GLN A 112 -14.71 -0.61 -21.61
N ILE A 113 -14.42 -0.90 -22.88
CA ILE A 113 -14.94 -0.14 -24.02
C ILE A 113 -16.48 -0.21 -24.06
N LYS A 114 -17.07 -1.39 -23.85
CA LYS A 114 -18.53 -1.54 -23.77
C LYS A 114 -19.13 -0.75 -22.61
N GLU A 115 -18.48 -0.74 -21.45
CA GLU A 115 -18.92 0.02 -20.28
C GLU A 115 -18.82 1.55 -20.52
N LEU A 116 -17.71 2.04 -21.07
CA LEU A 116 -17.51 3.46 -21.39
C LEU A 116 -18.45 3.96 -22.50
N LYS A 117 -18.84 3.11 -23.46
CA LYS A 117 -19.85 3.46 -24.48
C LYS A 117 -21.20 3.84 -23.88
N ARG A 118 -21.51 3.39 -22.65
CA ARG A 118 -22.74 3.78 -21.93
C ARG A 118 -22.66 5.20 -21.36
N LYS A 119 -21.54 5.90 -21.54
CA LYS A 119 -21.27 7.27 -21.06
C LYS A 119 -21.50 7.40 -19.54
N PRO A 120 -20.77 6.64 -18.71
CA PRO A 120 -20.85 6.75 -17.26
C PRO A 120 -20.48 8.16 -16.81
N GLU A 121 -21.18 8.71 -15.82
CA GLU A 121 -20.89 10.06 -15.32
C GLU A 121 -19.57 10.14 -14.57
N ILE A 122 -19.22 9.08 -13.85
CA ILE A 122 -18.01 8.99 -13.03
C ILE A 122 -17.14 7.83 -13.52
N ILE A 123 -15.86 8.09 -13.73
CA ILE A 123 -14.86 7.09 -14.12
C ILE A 123 -13.80 7.02 -13.04
N VAL A 124 -13.56 5.82 -12.53
CA VAL A 124 -12.48 5.54 -11.56
C VAL A 124 -11.48 4.62 -12.23
N GLY A 125 -10.19 4.96 -12.21
CA GLY A 125 -9.21 4.15 -12.92
C GLY A 125 -7.76 4.39 -12.57
N THR A 126 -6.91 3.48 -13.04
CA THR A 126 -5.45 3.57 -12.92
C THR A 126 -4.86 4.34 -14.09
N PRO A 127 -3.83 5.21 -13.90
CA PRO A 127 -3.31 6.10 -14.94
C PRO A 127 -3.00 5.39 -16.27
N GLY A 128 -2.21 4.31 -16.25
CA GLY A 128 -1.79 3.61 -17.46
C GLY A 128 -2.97 3.09 -18.32
N ARG A 129 -4.03 2.55 -17.70
CA ARG A 129 -5.20 2.06 -18.47
C ARG A 129 -6.05 3.21 -18.99
N VAL A 130 -6.19 4.29 -18.23
CA VAL A 130 -6.89 5.51 -18.70
C VAL A 130 -6.19 6.06 -19.95
N ILE A 131 -4.86 6.10 -19.95
CA ILE A 131 -4.05 6.51 -21.12
C ILE A 131 -4.28 5.60 -22.32
N ASP A 132 -4.34 4.28 -22.12
CA ASP A 132 -4.63 3.32 -23.20
C ASP A 132 -5.99 3.62 -23.85
N HIS A 133 -7.02 3.91 -23.06
CA HIS A 133 -8.33 4.30 -23.59
C HIS A 133 -8.32 5.63 -24.35
N ILE A 134 -7.56 6.62 -23.86
CA ILE A 134 -7.37 7.92 -24.52
C ILE A 134 -6.67 7.72 -25.87
N LYS A 135 -5.54 6.99 -25.90
CA LYS A 135 -4.78 6.71 -27.12
C LYS A 135 -5.62 5.96 -28.17
N ARG A 136 -6.48 5.04 -27.72
CA ARG A 136 -7.43 4.30 -28.58
C ARG A 136 -8.68 5.11 -28.96
N ARG A 137 -8.84 6.34 -28.46
CA ARG A 137 -10.02 7.20 -28.66
C ARG A 137 -11.34 6.57 -28.20
N THR A 138 -11.27 5.68 -27.22
CA THR A 138 -12.43 5.02 -26.61
C THR A 138 -12.92 5.74 -25.35
N PHE A 139 -12.09 6.64 -24.82
CA PHE A 139 -12.44 7.60 -23.80
C PHE A 139 -11.91 8.98 -24.23
N ARG A 140 -12.71 10.02 -23.99
CA ARG A 140 -12.37 11.41 -24.30
C ARG A 140 -12.45 12.23 -23.02
N LEU A 141 -11.53 13.18 -22.88
CA LEU A 141 -11.39 14.01 -21.68
C LEU A 141 -12.11 15.37 -21.81
N ASP A 142 -12.63 15.69 -22.99
CA ASP A 142 -13.20 17.01 -23.33
C ASP A 142 -14.32 17.46 -22.38
N ASP A 143 -15.11 16.51 -21.89
CA ASP A 143 -16.26 16.76 -21.01
C ASP A 143 -15.94 16.59 -19.51
N ILE A 144 -14.71 16.18 -19.17
CA ILE A 144 -14.31 15.99 -17.77
C ILE A 144 -14.02 17.35 -17.12
N ARG A 145 -14.85 17.71 -16.14
CA ARG A 145 -14.75 18.97 -15.39
C ARG A 145 -14.25 18.79 -13.97
N THR A 146 -14.15 17.55 -13.49
CA THR A 146 -13.63 17.24 -12.16
C THR A 146 -12.59 16.12 -12.22
N LEU A 147 -11.42 16.38 -11.65
CA LEU A 147 -10.33 15.42 -11.51
C LEU A 147 -10.04 15.16 -10.04
N VAL A 148 -9.93 13.90 -9.66
CA VAL A 148 -9.38 13.51 -8.35
C VAL A 148 -8.10 12.71 -8.55
N LEU A 149 -7.09 13.03 -7.75
CA LEU A 149 -5.90 12.21 -7.56
C LEU A 149 -5.92 11.67 -6.13
N ASP A 150 -6.24 10.39 -5.94
CA ASP A 150 -6.24 9.74 -4.63
C ASP A 150 -4.95 8.93 -4.45
N GLU A 151 -4.38 8.99 -3.24
CA GLU A 151 -3.05 8.45 -2.92
C GLU A 151 -1.98 8.89 -3.95
N ALA A 152 -1.88 10.21 -4.16
CA ALA A 152 -1.02 10.78 -5.19
C ALA A 152 0.48 10.48 -4.97
N ASP A 153 0.93 10.44 -3.73
CA ASP A 153 2.27 9.98 -3.36
C ASP A 153 2.53 8.52 -3.74
N GLU A 154 1.57 7.62 -3.56
CA GLU A 154 1.74 6.24 -4.04
C GLU A 154 1.81 6.16 -5.57
N MET A 155 1.04 6.99 -6.30
CA MET A 155 1.20 7.09 -7.75
C MET A 155 2.63 7.52 -8.16
N MET A 156 3.27 8.39 -7.36
CA MET A 156 4.68 8.77 -7.57
C MET A 156 5.62 7.58 -7.35
N ASN A 157 5.45 6.89 -6.22
CA ASN A 157 6.28 5.75 -5.83
C ASN A 157 6.20 4.60 -6.85
N MET A 158 5.05 4.47 -7.52
CA MET A 158 4.83 3.49 -8.59
C MET A 158 5.31 3.97 -9.97
N GLY A 159 5.84 5.19 -10.09
CA GLY A 159 6.36 5.74 -11.34
C GLY A 159 5.29 6.28 -12.29
N PHE A 160 4.05 6.50 -11.84
CA PHE A 160 2.95 7.00 -12.67
C PHE A 160 2.92 8.53 -12.83
N ILE A 161 3.92 9.26 -12.35
CA ILE A 161 3.89 10.72 -12.39
C ILE A 161 3.78 11.29 -13.80
N ASP A 162 4.50 10.73 -14.76
CA ASP A 162 4.47 11.21 -16.14
C ASP A 162 3.14 10.84 -16.82
N ASP A 163 2.55 9.71 -16.42
CA ASP A 163 1.21 9.31 -16.85
C ASP A 163 0.15 10.29 -16.32
N VAL A 164 0.21 10.66 -15.04
CA VAL A 164 -0.70 11.64 -14.44
C VAL A 164 -0.55 13.00 -15.14
N LYS A 165 0.70 13.47 -15.33
CA LYS A 165 0.98 14.72 -16.06
C LYS A 165 0.44 14.68 -17.48
N PHE A 166 0.57 13.54 -18.17
CA PHE A 166 0.01 13.36 -19.51
C PHE A 166 -1.51 13.50 -19.51
N ILE A 167 -2.21 12.82 -18.58
CA ILE A 167 -3.68 12.92 -18.47
C ILE A 167 -4.09 14.37 -18.21
N MET A 168 -3.51 15.02 -17.19
CA MET A 168 -3.84 16.40 -16.84
C MET A 168 -3.58 17.39 -17.98
N SER A 169 -2.54 17.17 -18.78
CA SER A 169 -2.21 18.03 -19.93
C SER A 169 -3.16 17.84 -21.12
N ASN A 170 -3.86 16.70 -21.20
CA ASN A 170 -4.87 16.43 -22.23
C ASN A 170 -6.30 16.71 -21.75
N MET A 171 -6.47 17.20 -20.52
CA MET A 171 -7.75 17.63 -19.99
C MET A 171 -7.96 19.13 -20.22
N PRO A 172 -9.20 19.59 -20.41
CA PRO A 172 -9.52 21.02 -20.37
C PRO A 172 -8.98 21.66 -19.09
N ASN A 173 -8.29 22.78 -19.22
CA ASN A 173 -7.80 23.56 -18.08
C ASN A 173 -8.85 24.58 -17.58
N GLU A 174 -9.73 25.02 -18.46
CA GLU A 174 -10.78 25.98 -18.13
C GLU A 174 -11.86 25.32 -17.26
N GLU A 175 -12.11 25.92 -16.09
CA GLU A 175 -13.12 25.47 -15.12
C GLU A 175 -12.95 24.03 -14.60
N ARG A 176 -11.72 23.49 -14.69
CA ARG A 176 -11.40 22.20 -14.08
C ARG A 176 -11.31 22.34 -12.56
N HIS A 177 -12.13 21.57 -11.87
CA HIS A 177 -12.05 21.38 -10.42
C HIS A 177 -11.14 20.18 -10.12
N THR A 178 -10.06 20.40 -9.38
CA THR A 178 -9.05 19.38 -9.06
C THR A 178 -8.97 19.15 -7.56
N LEU A 179 -9.14 17.90 -7.13
CA LEU A 179 -8.92 17.48 -5.76
C LEU A 179 -7.73 16.52 -5.70
N LEU A 180 -6.72 16.84 -4.91
CA LEU A 180 -5.55 16.00 -4.71
C LEU A 180 -5.48 15.56 -3.26
N PHE A 181 -5.45 14.25 -3.03
CA PHE A 181 -5.26 13.67 -1.72
C PHE A 181 -3.96 12.89 -1.65
N SER A 182 -3.14 13.21 -0.65
CA SER A 182 -1.81 12.61 -0.45
C SER A 182 -1.49 12.54 1.04
N ALA A 183 -0.80 11.50 1.49
CA ALA A 183 -0.34 11.46 2.89
C ALA A 183 0.94 12.31 3.04
N THR A 184 1.81 12.24 2.05
CA THR A 184 3.10 12.94 2.00
C THR A 184 3.13 13.99 0.90
N MET A 185 4.10 14.91 0.97
CA MET A 185 4.25 16.02 0.02
C MET A 185 5.67 16.07 -0.57
N PRO A 186 6.11 15.03 -1.30
CA PRO A 186 7.41 15.06 -1.96
C PRO A 186 7.43 16.15 -3.04
N ARG A 187 8.64 16.58 -3.43
CA ARG A 187 8.84 17.69 -4.37
C ARG A 187 8.03 17.55 -5.66
N ALA A 188 7.92 16.34 -6.19
CA ALA A 188 7.17 16.08 -7.42
C ALA A 188 5.65 16.35 -7.27
N ILE A 189 5.06 16.07 -6.10
CA ILE A 189 3.66 16.42 -5.82
C ILE A 189 3.51 17.92 -5.69
N GLN A 190 4.44 18.60 -5.02
CA GLN A 190 4.43 20.07 -4.93
C GLN A 190 4.49 20.72 -6.32
N GLU A 191 5.33 20.20 -7.22
CA GLU A 191 5.43 20.65 -8.61
C GLU A 191 4.14 20.39 -9.40
N LEU A 192 3.46 19.26 -9.14
CA LEU A 192 2.18 18.95 -9.76
C LEU A 192 1.09 19.94 -9.31
N VAL A 193 0.99 20.20 -8.00
CA VAL A 193 0.04 21.17 -7.42
C VAL A 193 0.26 22.55 -8.04
N GLN A 194 1.50 23.06 -8.03
CA GLN A 194 1.82 24.38 -8.57
C GLN A 194 1.49 24.53 -10.06
N ARG A 195 1.66 23.45 -10.84
CA ARG A 195 1.52 23.51 -12.29
C ARG A 195 0.08 23.32 -12.75
N PHE A 196 -0.71 22.48 -12.07
CA PHE A 196 -1.98 22.00 -12.60
C PHE A 196 -3.21 22.37 -11.76
N MET A 197 -3.04 22.89 -10.54
CA MET A 197 -4.12 23.32 -9.66
C MET A 197 -4.21 24.84 -9.59
N LYS A 198 -5.42 25.37 -9.35
CA LYS A 198 -5.71 26.80 -9.28
C LYS A 198 -6.07 27.19 -7.86
N ASP A 199 -5.13 27.87 -7.19
CA ASP A 199 -5.31 28.41 -5.83
C ASP A 199 -5.91 27.38 -4.85
N PRO A 200 -5.27 26.20 -4.69
CA PRO A 200 -5.87 25.09 -3.95
C PRO A 200 -5.93 25.39 -2.46
N GLU A 201 -7.09 25.14 -1.86
CA GLU A 201 -7.27 25.18 -0.42
C GLU A 201 -6.58 23.97 0.22
N ILE A 202 -5.70 24.24 1.19
CA ILE A 202 -4.93 23.19 1.86
C ILE A 202 -5.70 22.72 3.08
N VAL A 203 -6.26 21.52 2.99
CA VAL A 203 -6.95 20.88 4.11
C VAL A 203 -6.00 19.90 4.76
N LYS A 204 -5.52 20.25 5.95
CA LYS A 204 -4.71 19.38 6.80
C LYS A 204 -5.55 18.90 7.96
N THR A 205 -5.78 17.61 8.05
CA THR A 205 -6.14 17.00 9.33
C THR A 205 -4.94 17.19 10.25
N LYS A 206 -5.14 17.81 11.43
CA LYS A 206 -4.12 17.76 12.49
C LYS A 206 -3.77 16.28 12.70
N ASN A 207 -2.51 15.99 13.02
CA ASN A 207 -2.14 14.70 13.58
C ASN A 207 -2.87 14.58 14.92
N ASP A 208 -4.16 14.25 14.89
CA ASP A 208 -4.86 13.86 16.11
C ASP A 208 -4.17 12.59 16.55
N ILE A 209 -3.44 12.73 17.65
CA ILE A 209 -2.75 11.64 18.35
C ILE A 209 -3.75 10.50 18.60
N GLU A 210 -5.05 10.82 18.74
CA GLU A 210 -6.18 9.89 18.88
C GLU A 210 -6.43 8.97 17.67
N ASN A 211 -6.02 9.33 16.46
CA ASN A 211 -6.20 8.50 15.25
C ASN A 211 -4.89 7.92 14.70
N THR A 212 -3.77 8.10 15.40
CA THR A 212 -2.54 7.39 15.03
C THR A 212 -2.76 5.91 15.32
N PRO A 213 -2.53 5.00 14.36
CA PRO A 213 -2.66 3.58 14.60
C PRO A 213 -1.85 3.18 15.84
N GLN A 214 -2.52 2.66 16.87
CA GLN A 214 -1.83 2.18 18.06
C GLN A 214 -1.18 0.84 17.70
N ILE A 215 0.04 0.92 17.19
CA ILE A 215 0.81 -0.25 16.74
C ILE A 215 1.95 -0.50 17.71
N ASP A 216 1.91 -1.67 18.35
CA ASP A 216 3.02 -2.22 19.10
C ASP A 216 4.00 -2.84 18.10
N GLU A 217 5.17 -2.21 17.98
CA GLU A 217 6.19 -2.56 16.99
C GLU A 217 7.29 -3.39 17.66
N PHE A 218 7.45 -4.64 17.18
CA PHE A 218 8.43 -5.59 17.65
C PHE A 218 9.36 -6.07 16.52
N TYR A 219 10.56 -6.50 16.90
CA TYR A 219 11.45 -7.27 16.04
C TYR A 219 11.96 -8.53 16.75
N THR A 220 12.23 -9.59 15.98
CA THR A 220 12.86 -10.81 16.46
C THR A 220 14.08 -11.14 15.60
N ILE A 221 15.16 -11.56 16.25
CA ILE A 221 16.39 -11.97 15.57
C ILE A 221 16.31 -13.47 15.27
N VAL A 222 16.48 -13.84 14.00
CA VAL A 222 16.23 -15.21 13.55
C VAL A 222 17.00 -15.51 12.27
N LYS A 223 17.56 -16.72 12.17
CA LYS A 223 18.25 -17.14 10.94
C LYS A 223 17.25 -17.57 9.88
N GLU A 224 17.67 -17.52 8.63
CA GLU A 224 16.76 -17.78 7.50
C GLU A 224 16.09 -19.15 7.55
N LEU A 225 16.84 -20.19 7.92
CA LEU A 225 16.32 -21.56 7.97
C LEU A 225 15.36 -21.80 9.15
N GLU A 226 15.40 -20.96 10.18
CA GLU A 226 14.58 -21.06 11.39
C GLU A 226 13.32 -20.18 11.30
N LYS A 227 13.20 -19.32 10.28
CA LYS A 227 12.14 -18.32 10.17
C LYS A 227 10.74 -18.93 10.17
N LEU A 228 10.53 -20.04 9.45
CA LEU A 228 9.21 -20.67 9.35
C LEU A 228 8.73 -21.15 10.72
N ASP A 229 9.56 -21.89 11.44
CA ASP A 229 9.22 -22.46 12.74
C ASP A 229 8.97 -21.37 13.79
N VAL A 230 9.85 -20.38 13.84
CA VAL A 230 9.67 -19.21 14.73
C VAL A 230 8.39 -18.46 14.37
N PHE A 231 8.07 -18.32 13.08
CA PHE A 231 6.86 -17.66 12.63
C PHE A 231 5.60 -18.42 13.05
N THR A 232 5.55 -19.73 12.86
CA THR A 232 4.41 -20.54 13.31
C THR A 232 4.27 -20.54 14.83
N ASN A 233 5.37 -20.55 15.58
CA ASN A 233 5.34 -20.40 17.04
C ASN A 233 4.71 -19.08 17.47
N PHE A 234 5.00 -17.97 16.76
CA PHE A 234 4.33 -16.70 17.02
C PHE A 234 2.86 -16.72 16.63
N LEU A 235 2.47 -17.40 15.54
CA LEU A 235 1.06 -17.55 15.19
C LEU A 235 0.27 -18.31 16.26
N ASP A 236 0.83 -19.41 16.75
CA ASP A 236 0.21 -20.26 17.78
C ASP A 236 0.03 -19.51 19.11
N ILE A 237 0.95 -18.60 19.45
CA ILE A 237 0.87 -17.80 20.69
C ILE A 237 0.00 -16.56 20.53
N HIS A 238 0.15 -15.82 19.43
CA HIS A 238 -0.58 -14.58 19.23
C HIS A 238 -2.04 -14.82 18.83
N GLN A 239 -2.36 -15.97 18.21
CA GLN A 239 -3.70 -16.35 17.72
C GLN A 239 -4.40 -15.17 17.00
N PRO A 240 -3.80 -14.64 15.92
CA PRO A 240 -4.31 -13.46 15.26
C PRO A 240 -5.70 -13.70 14.64
N GLN A 241 -6.63 -12.78 14.82
CA GLN A 241 -7.94 -12.83 14.12
C GLN A 241 -7.78 -12.73 12.60
N LEU A 242 -6.92 -11.80 12.17
CA LEU A 242 -6.51 -11.61 10.78
C LEU A 242 -5.05 -11.14 10.80
N ALA A 243 -4.23 -11.74 9.93
CA ALA A 243 -2.82 -11.43 9.79
C ALA A 243 -2.45 -11.18 8.32
N ILE A 244 -1.57 -10.19 8.10
CA ILE A 244 -0.88 -10.01 6.82
C ILE A 244 0.60 -10.33 7.02
N VAL A 245 1.14 -11.17 6.15
CA VAL A 245 2.54 -11.61 6.19
C VAL A 245 3.26 -11.12 4.94
N PHE A 246 4.30 -10.31 5.13
CA PHE A 246 5.04 -9.72 4.03
C PHE A 246 6.30 -10.51 3.69
N GLY A 247 6.31 -11.06 2.48
CA GLY A 247 7.47 -11.69 1.84
C GLY A 247 8.10 -10.77 0.78
N ARG A 248 9.40 -10.93 0.55
CA ARG A 248 10.15 -10.11 -0.40
C ARG A 248 9.87 -10.47 -1.86
N THR A 249 9.78 -11.77 -2.16
CA THR A 249 9.69 -12.28 -3.53
C THR A 249 8.41 -13.09 -3.74
N LYS A 250 7.95 -13.19 -4.99
CA LYS A 250 6.75 -13.95 -5.37
C LYS A 250 6.88 -15.42 -4.97
N ARG A 251 8.04 -16.01 -5.31
CA ARG A 251 8.40 -17.38 -4.96
C ARG A 251 8.33 -17.65 -3.45
N ARG A 252 8.83 -16.73 -2.62
CA ARG A 252 8.73 -16.85 -1.16
C ARG A 252 7.30 -16.77 -0.65
N VAL A 253 6.48 -15.89 -1.24
CA VAL A 253 5.06 -15.83 -0.92
C VAL A 253 4.38 -17.17 -1.22
N ASP A 254 4.68 -17.80 -2.37
CA ASP A 254 4.11 -19.09 -2.76
C ASP A 254 4.57 -20.23 -1.85
N GLU A 255 5.87 -20.31 -1.55
CA GLU A 255 6.44 -21.33 -0.66
C GLU A 255 5.92 -21.20 0.77
N LEU A 256 5.89 -19.98 1.32
CA LEU A 256 5.37 -19.73 2.66
C LEU A 256 3.88 -20.04 2.74
N THR A 257 3.10 -19.66 1.72
CA THR A 257 1.67 -20.00 1.66
C THR A 257 1.47 -21.51 1.66
N SER A 258 2.23 -22.23 0.84
CA SER A 258 2.14 -23.70 0.74
C SER A 258 2.51 -24.37 2.08
N ALA A 259 3.57 -23.89 2.74
CA ALA A 259 3.99 -24.39 4.04
C ALA A 259 2.92 -24.14 5.13
N LEU A 260 2.30 -22.97 5.13
CA LEU A 260 1.21 -22.65 6.07
C LEU A 260 -0.01 -23.53 5.86
N ILE A 261 -0.42 -23.75 4.61
CA ILE A 261 -1.55 -24.63 4.29
C ILE A 261 -1.25 -26.06 4.74
N ALA A 262 -0.04 -26.56 4.47
CA ALA A 262 0.36 -27.90 4.91
C ALA A 262 0.38 -28.04 6.44
N LYS A 263 0.76 -26.98 7.17
CA LYS A 263 0.65 -26.92 8.65
C LYS A 263 -0.77 -26.63 9.17
N GLY A 264 -1.77 -26.62 8.28
CA GLY A 264 -3.19 -26.51 8.62
C GLY A 264 -3.70 -25.08 8.84
N TYR A 265 -2.94 -24.05 8.44
CA TYR A 265 -3.38 -22.67 8.55
C TYR A 265 -4.21 -22.26 7.32
N ARG A 266 -5.24 -21.42 7.53
CA ARG A 266 -6.07 -20.85 6.45
C ARG A 266 -5.36 -19.66 5.80
N ALA A 267 -4.43 -19.95 4.89
CA ALA A 267 -3.62 -18.96 4.20
C ALA A 267 -3.86 -18.93 2.68
N GLU A 268 -3.82 -17.74 2.06
CA GLU A 268 -3.65 -17.60 0.60
C GLU A 268 -2.57 -16.55 0.29
N GLY A 269 -1.86 -16.77 -0.82
CA GLY A 269 -0.78 -15.93 -1.30
C GLY A 269 -1.26 -14.86 -2.28
N LEU A 270 -0.65 -13.67 -2.24
CA LEU A 270 -0.96 -12.55 -3.12
C LEU A 270 0.32 -11.85 -3.61
N HIS A 271 0.63 -12.03 -4.90
CA HIS A 271 1.80 -11.45 -5.55
C HIS A 271 1.47 -11.03 -6.99
N GLY A 272 2.45 -10.46 -7.71
CA GLY A 272 2.23 -9.83 -9.01
C GLY A 272 1.87 -10.76 -10.19
N ASP A 273 2.02 -12.07 -10.04
CA ASP A 273 1.63 -13.04 -11.10
C ASP A 273 0.22 -13.59 -10.88
N ILE A 274 -0.41 -13.28 -9.75
CA ILE A 274 -1.81 -13.61 -9.50
C ILE A 274 -2.69 -12.80 -10.45
N THR A 275 -3.57 -13.49 -11.18
CA THR A 275 -4.52 -12.84 -12.08
C THR A 275 -5.42 -11.89 -11.32
N GLN A 276 -5.90 -10.81 -11.97
CA GLN A 276 -6.74 -9.83 -11.29
C GLN A 276 -8.03 -10.46 -10.72
N SER A 277 -8.61 -11.43 -11.42
CA SER A 277 -9.80 -12.14 -10.96
C SER A 277 -9.54 -12.91 -9.67
N LYS A 278 -8.44 -13.69 -9.63
CA LYS A 278 -8.07 -14.46 -8.42
C LYS A 278 -7.68 -13.54 -7.27
N ARG A 279 -7.00 -12.43 -7.56
CA ARG A 279 -6.66 -11.38 -6.58
C ARG A 279 -7.90 -10.81 -5.89
N LEU A 280 -8.95 -10.47 -6.65
CA LEU A 280 -10.21 -9.99 -6.08
C LEU A 280 -10.91 -11.07 -5.24
N GLU A 281 -10.85 -12.34 -5.65
CA GLU A 281 -11.38 -13.47 -4.89
C GLU A 281 -10.67 -13.64 -3.53
N VAL A 282 -9.34 -13.64 -3.52
CA VAL A 282 -8.51 -13.75 -2.30
C VAL A 282 -8.83 -12.61 -1.34
N LEU A 283 -8.88 -11.38 -1.84
CA LEU A 283 -9.20 -10.21 -1.02
C LEU A 283 -10.62 -10.26 -0.44
N LYS A 284 -11.58 -10.77 -1.21
CA LYS A 284 -12.95 -10.97 -0.73
C LYS A 284 -13.01 -12.02 0.37
N LYS A 285 -12.33 -13.15 0.21
CA LYS A 285 -12.25 -14.21 1.24
C LYS A 285 -11.62 -13.68 2.52
N PHE A 286 -10.53 -12.93 2.41
CA PHE A 286 -9.83 -12.34 3.55
C PHE A 286 -10.71 -11.29 4.27
N ARG A 287 -11.40 -10.42 3.53
CA ARG A 287 -12.34 -9.43 4.11
C ARG A 287 -13.49 -10.09 4.87
N ASN A 288 -13.97 -11.24 4.40
CA ASN A 288 -15.08 -11.98 4.99
C ASN A 288 -14.61 -13.05 6.02
N THR A 289 -13.37 -12.94 6.51
CA THR A 289 -12.78 -13.85 7.52
C THR A 289 -12.83 -15.35 7.17
N ALA A 290 -12.93 -15.65 5.87
CA ALA A 290 -12.82 -17.02 5.34
C ALA A 290 -11.36 -17.47 5.21
N LEU A 291 -10.42 -16.51 5.30
CA LEU A 291 -8.98 -16.71 5.39
C LEU A 291 -8.46 -15.92 6.59
N ASP A 292 -7.54 -16.50 7.35
CA ASP A 292 -6.93 -15.86 8.52
C ASP A 292 -5.65 -15.13 8.16
N ILE A 293 -4.91 -15.67 7.20
CA ILE A 293 -3.56 -15.23 6.86
C ILE A 293 -3.47 -14.88 5.38
N LEU A 294 -3.12 -13.63 5.10
CA LEU A 294 -2.79 -13.17 3.75
C LEU A 294 -1.27 -13.03 3.62
N VAL A 295 -0.64 -13.88 2.82
CA VAL A 295 0.80 -13.76 2.54
C VAL A 295 0.97 -12.92 1.28
N ALA A 296 1.73 -11.82 1.32
CA ALA A 296 1.80 -10.88 0.21
C ALA A 296 3.19 -10.26 0.00
N THR A 297 3.44 -9.78 -1.23
CA THR A 297 4.55 -8.85 -1.50
C THR A 297 4.10 -7.40 -1.32
N ASP A 298 5.05 -6.46 -1.17
CA ASP A 298 4.76 -5.03 -1.03
C ASP A 298 3.85 -4.49 -2.15
N VAL A 299 4.20 -4.78 -3.39
CA VAL A 299 3.43 -4.35 -4.57
C VAL A 299 2.01 -4.90 -4.52
N ALA A 300 1.86 -6.12 -4.00
CA ALA A 300 0.59 -6.78 -3.95
C ALA A 300 -0.29 -6.35 -2.77
N ALA A 301 0.27 -5.76 -1.71
CA ALA A 301 -0.51 -5.28 -0.57
C ALA A 301 -0.77 -3.76 -0.54
N ARG A 302 -0.14 -3.00 -1.44
CA ARG A 302 -0.43 -1.57 -1.62
C ARG A 302 -1.88 -1.36 -2.04
N GLY A 303 -2.49 -0.28 -1.54
CA GLY A 303 -3.90 0.04 -1.81
C GLY A 303 -4.92 -0.96 -1.29
N LEU A 304 -4.53 -1.90 -0.42
CA LEU A 304 -5.48 -2.75 0.29
C LEU A 304 -6.08 -1.99 1.47
N ASP A 305 -7.30 -1.49 1.32
CA ASP A 305 -8.12 -1.08 2.47
C ASP A 305 -8.83 -2.31 3.07
N ILE A 306 -8.22 -2.89 4.10
CA ILE A 306 -8.76 -4.03 4.84
C ILE A 306 -8.78 -3.64 6.31
N SER A 307 -9.99 -3.51 6.85
CA SER A 307 -10.21 -3.31 8.29
C SER A 307 -10.12 -4.62 9.05
N GLY A 308 -9.72 -4.58 10.32
CA GLY A 308 -9.75 -5.74 11.20
C GLY A 308 -8.49 -6.61 11.18
N VAL A 309 -7.46 -6.23 10.42
CA VAL A 309 -6.14 -6.85 10.54
C VAL A 309 -5.59 -6.55 11.94
N SER A 310 -5.36 -7.60 12.71
CA SER A 310 -4.83 -7.52 14.07
C SER A 310 -3.30 -7.54 14.09
N HIS A 311 -2.70 -8.31 13.18
CA HIS A 311 -1.27 -8.56 13.16
C HIS A 311 -0.67 -8.33 11.77
N VAL A 312 0.51 -7.73 11.74
CA VAL A 312 1.35 -7.64 10.56
C VAL A 312 2.68 -8.31 10.87
N TYR A 313 3.07 -9.27 10.03
CA TYR A 313 4.35 -9.97 10.13
C TYR A 313 5.22 -9.59 8.94
N ASN A 314 6.35 -8.95 9.19
CA ASN A 314 7.39 -8.78 8.17
C ASN A 314 8.29 -10.02 8.19
N PHE A 315 7.91 -11.07 7.46
CA PHE A 315 8.70 -12.30 7.34
C PHE A 315 10.07 -12.01 6.71
N ASP A 316 10.10 -11.06 5.77
CA ASP A 316 11.32 -10.43 5.29
C ASP A 316 11.30 -8.93 5.63
N ILE A 317 12.37 -8.44 6.27
CA ILE A 317 12.51 -7.01 6.58
C ILE A 317 12.45 -6.16 5.28
N PRO A 318 11.71 -5.03 5.28
CA PRO A 318 11.70 -4.09 4.16
C PRO A 318 13.04 -3.36 4.02
N GLN A 319 13.29 -2.82 2.82
CA GLN A 319 14.57 -2.18 2.46
C GLN A 319 14.64 -0.68 2.80
N ASP A 320 13.54 -0.07 3.22
CA ASP A 320 13.37 1.36 3.48
C ASP A 320 12.25 1.61 4.51
N ALA A 321 12.28 2.76 5.20
CA ALA A 321 11.33 3.07 6.27
C ALA A 321 9.91 3.40 5.76
N GLU A 322 9.79 3.87 4.52
CA GLU A 322 8.52 4.16 3.89
C GLU A 322 7.72 2.86 3.67
N SER A 323 8.35 1.86 3.06
CA SER A 323 7.79 0.52 2.88
C SER A 323 7.43 -0.09 4.23
N TYR A 324 8.31 0.03 5.25
CA TYR A 324 7.98 -0.43 6.60
C TYR A 324 6.71 0.22 7.15
N THR A 325 6.59 1.53 7.06
CA THR A 325 5.43 2.29 7.54
C THR A 325 4.15 1.87 6.80
N HIS A 326 4.22 1.64 5.48
CA HIS A 326 3.09 1.18 4.68
C HIS A 326 2.64 -0.24 5.01
N ARG A 327 3.58 -1.13 5.37
CA ARG A 327 3.28 -2.50 5.80
C ARG A 327 2.59 -2.52 7.15
N ILE A 328 3.17 -1.87 8.16
CA ILE A 328 2.59 -1.91 9.52
C ILE A 328 1.28 -1.12 9.60
N GLY A 329 1.11 -0.07 8.76
CA GLY A 329 -0.14 0.67 8.64
C GLY A 329 -1.33 -0.13 8.08
N ARG A 330 -1.18 -1.44 7.85
CA ARG A 330 -2.29 -2.36 7.59
C ARG A 330 -3.01 -2.81 8.86
N THR A 331 -2.37 -2.76 10.03
CA THR A 331 -3.00 -3.01 11.34
C THR A 331 -3.26 -1.70 12.09
N GLY A 332 -3.90 -1.77 13.25
CA GLY A 332 -4.14 -0.63 14.14
C GLY A 332 -5.14 0.40 13.60
N ARG A 333 -6.07 0.00 12.73
CA ARG A 333 -7.04 0.90 12.08
C ARG A 333 -8.32 1.08 12.91
N ALA A 334 -9.00 2.21 12.72
CA ALA A 334 -10.30 2.52 13.33
C ALA A 334 -10.32 2.41 14.87
N GLY A 335 -9.28 2.93 15.53
CA GLY A 335 -9.16 2.96 16.99
C GLY A 335 -8.82 1.62 17.66
N LYS A 336 -8.59 0.55 16.88
CA LYS A 336 -8.11 -0.74 17.41
C LYS A 336 -6.59 -0.72 17.55
N SER A 337 -6.06 -1.42 18.54
CA SER A 337 -4.63 -1.70 18.63
C SER A 337 -4.21 -2.77 17.61
N GLY A 338 -2.94 -2.75 17.24
CA GLY A 338 -2.35 -3.69 16.30
C GLY A 338 -0.94 -4.10 16.71
N ILE A 339 -0.52 -5.30 16.31
CA ILE A 339 0.85 -5.78 16.56
C ILE A 339 1.58 -5.89 15.23
N ALA A 340 2.80 -5.35 15.16
CA ALA A 340 3.68 -5.51 14.02
C ALA A 340 4.98 -6.20 14.46
N LEU A 341 5.24 -7.41 13.95
CA LEU A 341 6.46 -8.17 14.25
C LEU A 341 7.34 -8.31 13.02
N THR A 342 8.63 -7.95 13.16
CA THR A 342 9.60 -8.00 12.06
C THR A 342 10.69 -9.03 12.31
N PHE A 343 10.86 -9.95 11.35
CA PHE A 343 11.91 -10.97 11.38
C PHE A 343 13.18 -10.37 10.80
N VAL A 344 14.26 -10.40 11.58
CA VAL A 344 15.54 -9.78 11.22
C VAL A 344 16.64 -10.82 11.27
N ASN A 345 17.28 -11.08 10.13
CA ASN A 345 18.50 -11.87 10.14
C ASN A 345 19.63 -11.04 10.80
N PRO A 346 20.57 -11.64 11.57
CA PRO A 346 21.69 -10.91 12.15
C PRO A 346 22.44 -9.98 11.18
N VAL A 347 22.57 -10.36 9.89
CA VAL A 347 23.24 -9.51 8.88
C VAL A 347 22.38 -8.35 8.36
N GLU A 348 21.07 -8.38 8.61
CA GLU A 348 20.10 -7.36 8.19
C GLU A 348 19.84 -6.29 9.27
N MET A 349 20.52 -6.36 10.43
CA MET A 349 20.34 -5.41 11.55
C MET A 349 20.56 -3.94 11.17
N ASP A 350 21.39 -3.67 10.16
CA ASP A 350 21.61 -2.31 9.67
C ASP A 350 20.34 -1.71 9.01
N TYR A 351 19.49 -2.54 8.40
CA TYR A 351 18.21 -2.08 7.84
C TYR A 351 17.23 -1.73 8.96
N LEU A 352 17.18 -2.52 10.03
CA LEU A 352 16.37 -2.19 11.22
C LEU A 352 16.77 -0.83 11.79
N ARG A 353 18.07 -0.60 12.02
CA ARG A 353 18.58 0.68 12.55
C ARG A 353 18.27 1.86 11.64
N MET A 354 18.36 1.67 10.32
CA MET A 354 18.00 2.70 9.35
C MET A 354 16.51 3.04 9.45
N ILE A 355 15.64 2.04 9.55
CA ILE A 355 14.19 2.23 9.74
C ILE A 355 13.90 2.99 11.05
N GLU A 356 14.51 2.59 12.16
CA GLU A 356 14.34 3.27 13.46
C GLU A 356 14.79 4.73 13.41
N THR A 357 15.91 4.99 12.73
CA THR A 357 16.47 6.34 12.58
C THR A 357 15.55 7.24 11.76
N GLU A 358 15.08 6.76 10.60
CA GLU A 358 14.18 7.53 9.73
C GLU A 358 12.79 7.75 10.36
N LYS A 359 12.30 6.77 11.13
CA LYS A 359 11.05 6.90 11.89
C LYS A 359 11.18 7.70 13.18
N ASN A 360 12.39 7.92 13.66
CA ASN A 360 12.68 8.47 14.98
C ASN A 360 11.92 7.72 16.11
N LYS A 361 11.84 6.38 16.00
CA LYS A 361 11.14 5.49 16.92
C LYS A 361 11.89 4.17 17.03
N THR A 362 12.16 3.74 18.26
CA THR A 362 12.78 2.43 18.54
C THR A 362 11.74 1.31 18.44
N ILE A 363 12.13 0.18 17.87
CA ILE A 363 11.31 -1.02 17.75
C ILE A 363 11.73 -1.98 18.86
N SER A 364 10.76 -2.52 19.61
CA SER A 364 11.06 -3.34 20.79
C SER A 364 11.55 -4.73 20.40
N ALA A 365 12.57 -5.25 21.08
CA ALA A 365 13.02 -6.62 20.87
C ALA A 365 12.02 -7.60 21.47
N LEU A 366 11.65 -8.63 20.71
CA LEU A 366 10.84 -9.75 21.17
C LEU A 366 11.57 -11.05 20.85
N ARG A 367 11.85 -11.84 21.89
CA ARG A 367 12.53 -13.14 21.71
C ARG A 367 11.60 -14.14 21.01
N PRO A 368 12.16 -15.09 20.23
CA PRO A 368 11.40 -16.26 19.80
C PRO A 368 10.73 -16.96 20.99
N PRO A 369 9.51 -17.49 20.81
CA PRO A 369 8.87 -18.28 21.84
C PRO A 369 9.58 -19.59 22.12
N LEU A 370 9.50 -20.05 23.37
CA LEU A 370 10.01 -21.36 23.78
C LEU A 370 8.96 -22.44 23.51
N ASP A 371 9.40 -23.68 23.27
CA ASP A 371 8.50 -24.80 22.94
C ASP A 371 7.42 -25.03 23.99
N ASN A 372 7.75 -24.87 25.28
CA ASN A 372 6.80 -24.99 26.38
C ASN A 372 5.74 -23.88 26.39
N GLU A 373 6.05 -22.70 25.87
CA GLU A 373 5.09 -21.59 25.74
C GLU A 373 4.12 -21.85 24.58
N VAL A 374 4.65 -22.37 23.46
CA VAL A 374 3.85 -22.77 22.29
C VAL A 374 2.92 -23.91 22.65
N GLN A 375 3.42 -24.93 23.35
CA GLN A 375 2.63 -26.07 23.82
C GLN A 375 1.47 -25.63 24.71
N LYS A 376 1.73 -24.75 25.68
CA LYS A 376 0.68 -24.18 26.54
C LYS A 376 -0.35 -23.37 25.78
N ALA A 377 0.06 -22.62 24.76
CA ALA A 377 -0.86 -21.85 23.92
C ALA A 377 -1.79 -22.78 23.12
N LYS A 378 -1.25 -23.84 22.53
CA LYS A 378 -2.03 -24.88 21.83
C LYS A 378 -3.00 -25.60 22.75
N GLU A 379 -2.56 -25.99 23.94
CA GLU A 379 -3.43 -26.61 24.96
C GLU A 379 -4.61 -25.70 25.30
N LYS A 380 -4.34 -24.42 25.56
CA LYS A 380 -5.37 -23.41 25.84
C LYS A 380 -6.34 -23.19 24.67
N GLU A 381 -5.84 -23.23 23.44
CA GLU A 381 -6.68 -23.14 22.23
C GLU A 381 -7.67 -24.30 22.16
N ILE A 382 -7.18 -25.52 22.39
CA ILE A 382 -7.99 -26.73 22.36
C ILE A 382 -9.03 -26.72 23.47
N GLU A 383 -8.66 -26.31 24.69
CA GLU A 383 -9.62 -26.13 25.79
C GLU A 383 -10.75 -25.16 25.40
N THR A 384 -10.40 -24.04 24.77
CA THR A 384 -11.36 -23.02 24.32
C THR A 384 -12.28 -23.58 23.22
N ASN A 385 -11.71 -24.28 22.24
CA ASN A 385 -12.46 -24.90 21.14
C ASN A 385 -13.40 -26.00 21.65
N ILE A 386 -12.95 -26.86 22.57
CA ILE A 386 -13.78 -27.90 23.18
C ILE A 386 -14.96 -27.26 23.92
N ALA A 387 -14.72 -26.20 24.70
CA ALA A 387 -15.81 -25.49 25.38
C ALA A 387 -16.85 -24.95 24.40
N GLN A 388 -16.42 -24.39 23.26
CA GLN A 388 -17.32 -23.94 22.22
C GLN A 388 -18.09 -25.10 21.55
N TRP A 389 -17.40 -26.18 21.19
CA TRP A 389 -18.04 -27.35 20.57
C TRP A 389 -19.07 -28.01 21.48
N ILE A 390 -18.84 -28.03 22.79
CA ILE A 390 -19.82 -28.53 23.77
C ILE A 390 -21.10 -27.69 23.73
N LEU A 391 -20.99 -26.36 23.61
CA LEU A 391 -22.16 -25.47 23.52
C LEU A 391 -22.92 -25.62 22.19
N GLU A 392 -22.21 -25.94 21.11
CA GLU A 392 -22.79 -26.11 19.76
C GLU A 392 -23.33 -27.53 19.49
N ASN A 393 -22.98 -28.51 20.32
CA ASN A 393 -23.36 -29.91 20.11
C ASN A 393 -24.79 -30.21 20.57
N ASP A 394 -25.71 -30.34 19.60
CA ASP A 394 -27.12 -30.74 19.80
C ASP A 394 -27.47 -32.08 19.10
N SER A 395 -26.45 -32.92 18.86
CA SER A 395 -26.60 -34.14 18.07
C SER A 395 -26.88 -35.37 18.93
N LYS A 396 -28.15 -35.80 18.99
CA LYS A 396 -28.57 -37.07 19.62
C LYS A 396 -27.78 -38.30 19.14
N ARG A 397 -27.29 -38.28 17.89
CA ARG A 397 -26.47 -39.37 17.32
C ARG A 397 -25.07 -39.40 17.95
N SER A 398 -24.48 -38.24 18.19
CA SER A 398 -23.18 -38.12 18.86
C SER A 398 -23.26 -38.61 20.30
N ASP A 399 -24.35 -38.29 21.00
CA ASP A 399 -24.60 -38.75 22.38
C ASP A 399 -24.72 -40.28 22.47
N GLN A 400 -25.45 -40.90 21.54
CA GLN A 400 -25.56 -42.36 21.47
C GLN A 400 -24.21 -43.02 21.18
N MET A 401 -23.38 -42.42 20.33
CA MET A 401 -22.04 -42.92 20.04
C MET A 401 -21.12 -42.76 21.26
N ALA A 402 -21.19 -41.61 21.94
CA ALA A 402 -20.44 -41.37 23.17
C ALA A 402 -20.83 -42.36 24.28
N ALA A 403 -22.12 -42.65 24.47
CA ALA A 403 -22.60 -43.63 25.44
C ALA A 403 -22.01 -45.03 25.17
N LYS A 404 -22.02 -45.49 23.91
CA LYS A 404 -21.40 -46.78 23.52
C LYS A 404 -19.89 -46.83 23.77
N LEU A 405 -19.19 -45.71 23.58
CA LEU A 405 -17.75 -45.63 23.87
C LEU A 405 -17.50 -45.70 25.38
N LEU A 406 -18.31 -45.01 26.18
CA LEU A 406 -18.23 -44.99 27.64
C LEU A 406 -18.58 -46.33 28.30
N GLU A 407 -19.33 -47.21 27.63
CA GLU A 407 -19.56 -48.58 28.09
C GLU A 407 -18.30 -49.46 28.04
N ASN A 408 -17.40 -49.18 27.09
CA ASN A 408 -16.26 -50.05 26.79
C ASN A 408 -14.91 -49.48 27.23
N TYR A 409 -14.82 -48.17 27.49
CA TYR A 409 -13.58 -47.48 27.79
C TYR A 409 -13.75 -46.45 28.91
N GLU A 410 -12.69 -46.26 29.71
CA GLU A 410 -12.67 -45.25 30.76
C GLU A 410 -12.72 -43.83 30.18
N GLN A 411 -13.43 -42.92 30.87
CA GLN A 411 -13.61 -41.52 30.47
C GLN A 411 -12.27 -40.82 30.15
N ASN A 412 -11.29 -40.95 31.05
CA ASN A 412 -9.99 -40.32 30.88
C ASN A 412 -9.22 -40.88 29.68
N ALA A 413 -9.27 -42.20 29.48
CA ALA A 413 -8.59 -42.84 28.34
C ALA A 413 -9.17 -42.37 27.00
N LEU A 414 -10.50 -42.21 26.90
CA LEU A 414 -11.16 -41.66 25.71
C LEU A 414 -10.78 -40.21 25.46
N VAL A 415 -10.83 -39.36 26.49
CA VAL A 415 -10.46 -37.94 26.37
C VAL A 415 -8.99 -37.80 25.98
N SER A 416 -8.08 -38.54 26.62
CA SER A 416 -6.66 -38.53 26.27
C SER A 416 -6.41 -39.02 24.84
N ALA A 417 -7.10 -40.06 24.38
CA ALA A 417 -6.97 -40.55 23.00
C ALA A 417 -7.44 -39.51 21.98
N LEU A 418 -8.57 -38.85 22.23
CA LEU A 418 -9.09 -37.78 21.36
C LEU A 418 -8.19 -36.54 21.38
N LEU A 419 -7.70 -36.13 22.56
CA LEU A 419 -6.76 -35.02 22.70
C LEU A 419 -5.45 -35.31 21.98
N ASN A 420 -4.91 -36.53 22.09
CA ASN A 420 -3.74 -36.96 21.33
C ASN A 420 -4.01 -36.89 19.83
N GLN A 421 -5.17 -37.36 19.38
CA GLN A 421 -5.54 -37.25 17.96
C GLN A 421 -5.61 -35.78 17.51
N ILE A 422 -6.18 -34.87 18.31
CA ILE A 422 -6.25 -33.45 17.97
C ILE A 422 -4.85 -32.82 17.95
N MET A 423 -4.04 -33.08 18.97
CA MET A 423 -2.69 -32.53 19.13
C MET A 423 -1.70 -33.01 18.07
N PHE A 424 -1.77 -34.29 17.71
CA PHE A 424 -0.81 -34.95 16.81
C PHE A 424 -1.39 -35.27 15.42
N SER A 425 -2.60 -34.77 15.08
CA SER A 425 -3.17 -34.91 13.73
C SER A 425 -2.40 -34.16 12.65
N LYS A 426 -1.60 -33.17 13.04
CA LYS A 426 -0.67 -32.49 12.15
C LYS A 426 0.61 -33.33 12.10
N GLU A 427 0.79 -34.13 11.06
CA GLU A 427 2.13 -34.62 10.73
C GLU A 427 3.03 -33.41 10.58
N ASP A 428 3.99 -33.25 11.50
CA ASP A 428 5.10 -32.30 11.35
C ASP A 428 6.00 -32.83 10.25
N ASP A 429 5.53 -32.70 9.00
CA ASP A 429 6.42 -32.78 7.86
C ASP A 429 7.51 -31.73 8.08
N ASN A 430 8.78 -32.15 7.94
CA ASN A 430 9.95 -31.28 7.95
C ASN A 430 9.91 -30.36 6.71
N ILE A 431 8.94 -29.46 6.66
CA ILE A 431 8.73 -28.49 5.58
C ILE A 431 9.77 -27.40 5.79
N GLN A 432 10.82 -27.43 5.00
CA GLN A 432 11.82 -26.39 4.99
C GLN A 432 11.59 -25.47 3.80
N LEU A 433 11.53 -24.16 4.05
CA LEU A 433 11.51 -23.17 2.98
C LEU A 433 12.87 -23.15 2.27
N SER A 434 12.86 -22.78 1.00
CA SER A 434 14.11 -22.54 0.29
C SER A 434 14.91 -21.40 0.92
N PHE A 435 16.23 -21.51 0.86
CA PHE A 435 17.10 -20.46 1.37
C PHE A 435 16.99 -19.18 0.53
N GLU A 436 16.61 -18.07 1.17
CA GLU A 436 16.69 -16.73 0.58
C GLU A 436 17.89 -15.99 1.17
N LYS A 437 18.74 -15.42 0.29
CA LYS A 437 19.89 -14.65 0.75
C LYS A 437 19.42 -13.41 1.52
N PRO A 438 19.91 -13.20 2.76
CA PRO A 438 19.64 -11.97 3.49
C PRO A 438 20.19 -10.74 2.77
N LEU A 439 19.60 -9.58 3.04
CA LEU A 439 20.05 -8.33 2.47
C LEU A 439 21.41 -7.94 3.05
N VAL A 440 22.41 -7.82 2.17
CA VAL A 440 23.72 -7.29 2.54
C VAL A 440 23.81 -5.86 2.02
N LYS A 441 24.11 -4.91 2.89
CA LYS A 441 24.40 -3.53 2.48
C LYS A 441 25.62 -3.58 1.55
N LYS A 442 25.45 -3.23 0.27
CA LYS A 442 26.59 -2.98 -0.62
C LYS A 442 27.34 -1.79 -0.05
N SER A 443 28.37 -2.04 0.75
CA SER A 443 29.35 -1.02 1.10
C SER A 443 29.87 -0.46 -0.21
N ASN A 444 29.76 0.86 -0.41
CA ASN A 444 30.50 1.57 -1.43
C ASN A 444 32.00 1.48 -1.10
N PHE A 445 32.60 0.30 -1.31
CA PHE A 445 34.04 0.17 -1.43
C PHE A 445 34.40 0.82 -2.77
N LYS A 446 34.55 2.16 -2.74
CA LYS A 446 35.50 2.82 -3.63
C LYS A 446 36.82 2.10 -3.42
N SER A 447 37.22 1.32 -4.42
CA SER A 447 38.59 0.85 -4.58
C SER A 447 39.51 2.06 -4.47
N LYS A 448 40.01 2.33 -3.26
CA LYS A 448 41.18 3.17 -3.05
C LYS A 448 42.34 2.32 -3.54
N GLY A 449 42.67 2.48 -4.81
CA GLY A 449 43.93 2.01 -5.39
C GLY A 449 45.08 2.58 -4.55
N GLY A 450 45.55 1.77 -3.60
CA GLY A 450 46.66 2.08 -2.74
C GLY A 450 47.94 2.14 -3.57
N ASN A 451 48.51 3.34 -3.65
CA ASN A 451 49.87 3.61 -4.08
C ASN A 451 50.86 2.79 -3.24
N ARG A 452 51.16 1.56 -3.65
CA ARG A 452 52.33 0.82 -3.15
C ARG A 452 53.54 1.20 -4.00
N ARG A 453 54.22 2.27 -3.55
CA ARG A 453 55.63 2.53 -3.84
C ARG A 453 56.44 1.34 -3.30
N GLY A 454 56.98 0.54 -4.20
CA GLY A 454 57.97 -0.49 -3.91
C GLY A 454 58.93 -0.58 -5.08
N ASN A 455 60.00 0.24 -5.01
CA ASN A 455 61.09 0.27 -5.96
C ASN A 455 62.07 -0.87 -5.66
N PRO A 456 62.48 -1.68 -6.65
CA PRO A 456 63.82 -2.25 -6.64
C PRO A 456 64.64 -1.74 -7.83
N ARG A 457 65.82 -1.22 -7.50
CA ARG A 457 66.86 -0.72 -8.41
C ARG A 457 67.40 -1.81 -9.37
N LYS A 458 67.42 -1.47 -10.67
CA LYS A 458 68.48 -1.67 -11.71
C LYS A 458 68.94 -3.11 -12.06
N PRO A 459 69.65 -3.37 -13.19
CA PRO A 459 70.32 -2.42 -14.13
C PRO A 459 70.16 -2.66 -15.67
N HIS A 460 70.47 -1.59 -16.41
CA HIS A 460 71.10 -1.48 -17.74
C HIS A 460 70.75 -2.40 -18.93
N GLY A 461 70.38 -1.77 -20.07
CA GLY A 461 70.44 -2.37 -21.40
C GLY A 461 70.13 -1.41 -22.56
N LYS A 462 71.19 -0.73 -23.04
CA LYS A 462 71.44 -0.08 -24.35
C LYS A 462 70.36 -0.02 -25.47
N ASN A 463 70.32 1.19 -26.06
CA ASN A 463 70.52 1.55 -27.49
C ASN A 463 69.34 1.89 -28.42
N ASN A 464 69.51 3.10 -29.01
CA ASN A 464 69.23 3.53 -30.41
C ASN A 464 67.76 3.67 -30.84
N LYS A 465 67.34 4.66 -31.66
CA LYS A 465 67.93 5.87 -32.30
C LYS A 465 66.76 6.52 -33.10
N ARG A 466 66.99 7.77 -33.58
CA ARG A 466 66.28 8.53 -34.65
C ARG A 466 65.05 9.35 -34.19
N SER A 467 65.15 10.69 -34.06
CA SER A 467 65.31 11.77 -35.07
C SER A 467 64.02 12.08 -35.83
N PHE A 468 63.48 13.31 -35.69
CA PHE A 468 63.58 14.37 -36.71
C PHE A 468 62.82 15.62 -36.24
N SER A 469 63.47 16.77 -36.37
CA SER A 469 62.85 18.09 -36.29
C SER A 469 62.19 18.42 -37.63
N HIS A 470 61.10 19.20 -37.62
CA HIS A 470 60.86 20.20 -38.65
C HIS A 470 60.03 21.35 -38.14
N ASN A 471 60.47 22.53 -38.55
CA ASN A 471 60.03 23.86 -38.22
C ASN A 471 59.31 24.40 -39.46
N SER A 472 58.11 24.95 -39.34
CA SER A 472 57.61 25.91 -40.34
C SER A 472 56.55 26.85 -39.76
N LYS A 473 56.87 28.14 -39.88
CA LYS A 473 56.00 29.30 -39.72
C LYS A 473 54.99 29.40 -40.87
N LYS A 474 53.82 30.00 -40.58
CA LYS A 474 53.01 30.97 -41.37
C LYS A 474 51.53 30.75 -41.00
N THR A 475 50.58 31.68 -40.93
CA THR A 475 50.43 33.15 -41.03
C THR A 475 48.94 33.42 -40.78
N GLY A 476 48.58 34.63 -40.34
CA GLY A 476 47.21 35.18 -40.44
C GLY A 476 46.67 35.63 -39.07
N SER A 477 46.76 36.91 -38.69
CA SER A 477 45.83 38.02 -39.02
C SER A 477 44.38 37.70 -38.60
N ASN A 478 43.62 38.50 -37.86
CA ASN A 478 43.66 39.93 -37.61
C ASN A 478 42.72 40.25 -36.41
N SER A 479 42.92 41.42 -35.81
CA SER A 479 41.98 42.30 -35.08
C SER A 479 40.58 41.77 -34.70
N GLY A 480 40.07 41.91 -33.47
CA GLY A 480 40.08 43.10 -32.62
C GLY A 480 38.68 43.73 -32.62
N ARG A 481 37.97 43.74 -31.47
CA ARG A 481 37.03 44.80 -31.00
C ARG A 481 36.30 44.37 -29.70
N PRO A 482 35.77 45.35 -28.93
CA PRO A 482 35.69 45.28 -27.48
C PRO A 482 34.25 45.23 -26.93
N ASP A 483 34.21 45.06 -25.62
CA ASP A 483 33.07 45.24 -24.71
C ASP A 483 32.09 46.35 -25.12
N ARG A 484 30.81 45.97 -25.18
CA ARG A 484 29.70 46.90 -24.94
C ARG A 484 28.63 46.26 -24.07
N ASN A 485 28.57 46.81 -22.85
CA ASN A 485 27.41 46.91 -21.99
C ASN A 485 26.08 46.97 -22.75
N ASN A 486 25.13 46.13 -22.36
CA ASN A 486 23.72 46.49 -22.45
C ASN A 486 22.96 45.92 -21.24
N LYS A 487 22.76 46.79 -20.25
CA LYS A 487 21.72 46.64 -19.22
C LYS A 487 20.37 46.61 -19.94
N ARG A 488 19.60 45.54 -19.75
CA ARG A 488 18.15 45.56 -19.94
C ARG A 488 17.47 44.94 -18.73
N ASP A 489 16.55 45.74 -18.19
CA ASP A 489 15.69 45.48 -17.05
C ASP A 489 15.07 44.08 -17.07
N ARG A 490 15.40 43.30 -16.03
CA ARG A 490 14.57 42.17 -15.61
C ARG A 490 13.56 42.68 -14.60
N ARG A 491 12.36 43.02 -15.08
CA ARG A 491 11.16 43.03 -14.24
C ARG A 491 11.00 41.63 -13.63
N SER A 492 11.04 41.54 -12.32
CA SER A 492 10.74 40.36 -11.52
C SER A 492 9.30 39.92 -11.80
N LYS A 493 9.13 38.76 -12.44
CA LYS A 493 7.97 37.92 -12.17
C LYS A 493 8.38 36.98 -11.04
N GLU A 494 8.14 37.41 -9.81
CA GLU A 494 8.12 36.48 -8.67
C GLU A 494 6.98 35.49 -8.94
N GLY A 495 7.34 34.29 -9.38
CA GLY A 495 6.41 33.16 -9.38
C GLY A 495 6.21 32.72 -7.93
N ARG A 496 4.95 32.53 -7.51
CA ARG A 496 4.60 32.05 -6.17
C ARG A 496 5.35 30.74 -5.90
N THR A 497 6.01 30.64 -4.75
CA THR A 497 6.65 29.39 -4.30
C THR A 497 5.63 28.53 -3.55
N PHE A 498 5.88 27.22 -3.42
CA PHE A 498 4.98 26.32 -2.64
C PHE A 498 4.87 26.80 -1.18
N LYS A 499 5.94 27.40 -0.65
CA LYS A 499 5.95 28.01 0.69
C LYS A 499 4.95 29.14 0.83
N ASP A 500 4.63 29.87 -0.24
CA ASP A 500 3.68 30.98 -0.21
C ASP A 500 2.23 30.49 -0.20
N MET A 501 1.97 29.25 -0.64
CA MET A 501 0.66 28.59 -0.57
C MET A 501 0.39 27.91 0.79
N LEU A 502 1.43 27.78 1.64
CA LEU A 502 1.34 27.13 2.96
C LEU A 502 1.07 28.11 4.11
N LYS A 503 1.10 29.42 3.83
CA LYS A 503 0.73 30.49 4.77
C LYS A 503 -0.75 30.77 4.68
#